data_AF-A0A7V7DPC9-F1
#
_entry.id   AF-A0A7V7DPC9-F1
#
_cell.length_a   1.000
_cell.length_b   1.000
_cell.length_c   1.000
_cell.angle_alpha   90.00
_cell.angle_beta   90.00
_cell.angle_gamma   90.00
#
_symmetry.space_group_name_H-M   'P 1'
#
loop_
_entity.id
_entity.type
_entity.pdbx_description
1 polymer ?
#
loop_
_entity_poly.entity_id
_entity_poly.type
_entity_poly.pdbx_seq_one_letter_code
_entity_poly.pdbx_strand_id
1 'polypeptide(L)' 'MLADTPLVKNLSNPAYMKIILNGHETLEDRFAEIDEMLVRQEMKKSEGHEGISARMRRVLRKPNLPSLLAGTSVAAIS' A
#
# COMPACT_ATOMS: atom_id res chain seq x y z
N MET A 1 19.95 9.17 -2.97
CA MET A 1 19.61 9.30 -4.41
C MET A 1 18.74 8.12 -4.81
N LEU A 2 17.97 8.18 -5.91
CA LEU A 2 17.15 7.03 -6.36
C LEU A 2 17.99 5.75 -6.53
N ALA A 3 19.24 5.92 -6.96
CA ALA A 3 20.26 4.89 -7.12
C ALA A 3 20.54 4.04 -5.87
N ASP A 4 20.29 4.58 -4.67
CA ASP A 4 20.59 3.88 -3.42
C ASP A 4 19.44 3.00 -2.94
N THR A 5 18.29 3.07 -3.62
CA THR A 5 17.12 2.27 -3.27
C THR A 5 17.33 0.80 -3.63
N PRO A 6 16.79 -0.15 -2.85
CA PRO A 6 16.86 -1.58 -3.19
C PRO A 6 16.34 -1.90 -4.59
N LEU A 7 15.33 -1.16 -5.05
CA LEU A 7 14.75 -1.32 -6.39
C LEU A 7 15.78 -1.00 -7.49
N VAL A 8 16.52 0.09 -7.37
CA VAL A 8 17.51 0.47 -8.39
C VAL A 8 18.73 -0.45 -8.36
N LYS A 9 19.13 -0.93 -7.18
CA LYS A 9 20.18 -1.97 -7.07
C LYS A 9 19.82 -3.24 -7.83
N ASN A 10 18.55 -3.65 -7.80
CA ASN A 10 18.08 -4.85 -8.51
C ASN A 10 18.20 -4.72 -10.04
N LEU A 11 18.26 -3.50 -10.60
CA LEU A 11 18.44 -3.32 -12.04
C LEU A 11 19.82 -3.80 -12.53
N SER A 12 20.81 -3.92 -11.64
CA SER A 12 22.11 -4.53 -11.95
C SER A 12 22.08 -6.07 -12.02
N ASN A 13 21.00 -6.71 -11.57
CA ASN A 13 20.85 -8.16 -11.63
C ASN A 13 20.30 -8.57 -13.02
N PRO A 14 21.06 -9.29 -13.85
CA PRO A 14 20.62 -9.64 -15.21
C PRO A 14 19.39 -10.55 -15.25
N ALA A 15 19.24 -11.44 -14.25
CA ALA A 15 18.05 -12.30 -14.16
C ALA A 15 16.80 -11.48 -13.82
N TYR A 16 16.94 -10.50 -12.94
CA TYR A 16 15.87 -9.54 -12.65
C TYR A 16 15.53 -8.70 -13.89
N MET A 17 16.55 -8.23 -14.61
CA MET A 17 16.37 -7.43 -15.82
C MET A 17 15.62 -8.21 -16.91
N LYS A 18 15.98 -9.49 -17.10
CA LYS A 18 15.26 -10.37 -18.03
C LYS A 18 13.77 -10.52 -17.68
N ILE A 19 13.45 -10.64 -16.38
CA ILE A 19 12.07 -10.79 -15.91
C ILE A 19 11.29 -9.48 -16.10
N ILE A 20 11.86 -8.34 -15.69
CA ILE A 20 11.14 -7.06 -15.75
C ILE A 20 10.93 -6.57 -17.18
N LEU A 21 11.90 -6.81 -18.07
CA LEU A 21 11.80 -6.45 -19.48
C LEU A 21 10.76 -7.30 -20.23
N ASN A 22 10.56 -8.55 -19.83
CA ASN A 22 9.52 -9.42 -20.38
C ASN A 22 9.47 -9.46 -21.93
N GLY A 23 10.65 -9.47 -22.57
CA GLY A 23 10.79 -9.49 -24.03
C GLY A 23 11.07 -8.12 -24.67
N HIS A 24 11.05 -7.04 -23.90
CA HIS A 24 11.36 -5.68 -24.37
C HIS A 24 12.86 -5.41 -24.31
N GLU A 25 13.35 -4.47 -25.14
CA GLU A 25 14.77 -4.13 -25.20
C GLU A 25 15.18 -3.21 -24.04
N THR A 26 14.29 -2.29 -23.66
CA THR A 26 14.55 -1.27 -22.63
C THR A 26 13.43 -1.18 -21.59
N LEU A 27 13.76 -0.61 -20.43
CA LEU A 27 12.75 -0.33 -19.40
C LEU A 27 11.76 0.73 -19.88
N GLU A 28 12.23 1.68 -20.67
CA GLU A 28 11.44 2.73 -21.31
C GLU A 28 10.36 2.11 -22.21
N ASP A 29 10.73 1.20 -23.11
CA ASP A 29 9.77 0.48 -23.97
C ASP A 29 8.77 -0.31 -23.13
N ARG A 30 9.26 -0.97 -22.07
CA ARG A 30 8.41 -1.77 -21.19
C ARG A 30 7.39 -0.91 -20.44
N PHE A 31 7.83 0.24 -19.92
CA PHE A 31 6.99 1.12 -19.14
C PHE A 31 6.08 2.01 -19.99
N ALA A 32 6.38 2.19 -21.28
CA ALA A 32 5.48 2.86 -22.22
C ALA A 32 4.13 2.13 -22.39
N GLU A 33 4.08 0.83 -22.11
CA GLU A 33 2.83 0.05 -22.11
C GLU A 33 1.92 0.33 -20.89
N ILE A 34 2.45 0.99 -19.85
CA ILE A 34 1.68 1.27 -18.64
C ILE A 34 0.75 2.45 -18.88
N ASP A 35 -0.55 2.20 -18.82
CA ASP A 35 -1.56 3.24 -18.80
C ASP A 35 -1.63 3.90 -17.41
N GLU A 36 -1.16 5.14 -17.33
CA GLU A 36 -1.17 5.94 -16.09
C GLU A 36 -2.58 6.10 -15.50
N MET A 37 -3.61 6.28 -16.34
CA MET A 37 -4.98 6.45 -15.86
C MET A 37 -5.50 5.16 -15.22
N LEU A 38 -5.22 4.02 -15.84
CA LEU A 38 -5.57 2.71 -15.28
C LEU A 38 -4.87 2.49 -13.94
N VAL A 39 -3.58 2.79 -13.84
CA VAL A 39 -2.82 2.68 -12.57
C VAL A 39 -3.45 3.53 -11.48
N ARG A 40 -3.75 4.81 -11.78
CA ARG A 40 -4.39 5.71 -10.80
C ARG A 40 -5.78 5.23 -10.39
N GLN A 41 -6.54 4.65 -11.31
CA GLN A 41 -7.86 4.11 -11.03
C GLN A 41 -7.79 2.89 -10.11
N GLU A 42 -6.89 1.94 -10.37
CA GLU A 42 -6.71 0.76 -9.53
C GLU A 42 -6.18 1.11 -8.13
N MET A 43 -5.26 2.06 -8.03
CA MET A 43 -4.79 2.58 -6.73
C MET A 43 -5.95 3.17 -5.89
N LYS A 44 -6.82 3.97 -6.51
CA LYS A 44 -8.00 4.50 -5.80
C LYS A 44 -8.98 3.42 -5.36
N LYS A 45 -9.09 2.32 -6.11
CA LYS A 45 -9.92 1.16 -5.71
C LYS A 45 -9.31 0.45 -4.50
N SER A 46 -7.98 0.33 -4.44
CA SER A 46 -7.29 -0.36 -3.33
C SER A 46 -7.19 0.47 -2.04
N GLU A 47 -7.29 1.80 -2.12
CA GLU A 47 -7.32 2.71 -0.95
C GLU A 47 -8.39 2.34 0.10
N GLY A 48 -9.50 1.68 -0.29
CA GLY A 48 -10.53 1.20 0.64
C GLY A 48 -10.25 -0.16 1.31
N HIS A 49 -9.25 -0.90 0.81
CA HIS A 49 -8.94 -2.27 1.21
C HIS A 49 -7.71 -2.37 2.11
N GLU A 50 -6.81 -1.39 2.07
CA GLU A 50 -5.59 -1.38 2.88
C GLU A 50 -5.78 -0.56 4.16
N GLY A 51 -5.56 -1.21 5.30
CA GLY A 51 -5.27 -0.52 6.56
C GLY A 51 -6.10 -0.97 7.75
N ILE A 52 -7.36 -1.38 7.57
CA ILE A 52 -8.25 -1.68 8.71
C ILE A 52 -9.14 -2.89 8.40
N SER A 53 -8.89 -4.02 9.08
CA SER A 53 -9.74 -5.21 8.96
C SER A 53 -11.20 -4.90 9.31
N ALA A 54 -12.16 -5.66 8.78
CA ALA A 54 -13.58 -5.49 9.13
C ALA A 54 -13.84 -5.62 10.64
N ARG A 55 -13.00 -6.37 11.36
CA ARG A 55 -13.01 -6.46 12.82
C ARG A 55 -12.51 -5.16 13.45
N MET A 56 -11.41 -4.59 12.97
CA MET A 56 -10.90 -3.33 13.47
C MET A 56 -11.86 -2.17 13.19
N ARG A 57 -12.53 -2.14 12.02
CA ARG A 57 -13.61 -1.17 11.74
C ARG A 57 -14.75 -1.24 12.76
N ARG A 58 -15.11 -2.45 13.24
CA ARG A 58 -16.12 -2.64 14.29
C ARG A 58 -15.65 -2.11 15.65
N VAL A 59 -14.36 -2.27 15.97
CA VAL A 59 -13.78 -1.72 17.21
C VAL A 59 -13.78 -0.20 17.18
N LEU A 60 -13.32 0.40 16.07
CA LEU A 60 -13.27 1.86 15.89
C LEU A 60 -14.63 2.55 15.93
N ARG A 61 -15.72 1.83 15.64
CA ARG A 61 -17.10 2.34 15.70
C ARG A 61 -17.73 2.33 17.10
N LYS A 62 -17.05 1.77 18.12
CA LYS A 62 -17.60 1.75 19.48
C LYS A 62 -17.57 3.15 20.10
N PRO A 63 -18.71 3.73 20.50
CA PRO A 63 -18.75 5.08 21.06
C PRO A 63 -17.99 5.20 22.39
N ASN A 64 -17.85 4.09 23.13
CA ASN A 64 -17.09 4.02 24.38
C ASN A 64 -15.62 3.60 24.20
N LEU A 65 -15.11 3.58 22.96
CA LEU A 65 -13.72 3.20 22.68
C LEU A 65 -12.69 4.06 23.43
N PRO A 66 -12.82 5.41 23.51
CA PRO A 66 -11.85 6.22 24.25
C PRO A 66 -11.71 5.79 25.72
N SER A 67 -12.83 5.49 26.38
CA SER A 67 -12.85 5.02 27.78
C SER A 67 -12.21 3.64 27.92
N LEU A 68 -12.47 2.72 26.97
CA LEU A 68 -11.85 1.39 26.93
C LEU A 68 -10.32 1.45 26.75
N LEU A 69 -9.82 2.40 25.95
CA LEU A 69 -8.38 2.59 25.74
C LEU A 69 -7.70 3.31 26.91
N ALA A 70 -8.39 4.26 27.54
CA ALA A 70 -7.88 5.00 28.69
C ALA A 70 -7.96 4.21 30.02
N GLY A 71 -8.52 2.99 30.00
CA GLY A 71 -8.74 2.20 31.22
C GLY A 71 -9.72 2.85 32.19
N THR A 72 -10.52 3.81 31.74
CA THR A 72 -11.48 4.53 32.57
C THR A 72 -12.85 3.89 32.43
N SER A 73 -13.37 3.36 33.53
CA SER A 73 -14.76 2.87 33.57
C SER A 73 -15.72 4.05 33.47
N VAL A 74 -16.69 3.98 32.56
CA VAL A 74 -17.79 4.97 32.42
C VAL A 74 -18.67 5.03 33.68
N ALA A 75 -18.51 4.10 34.63
CA ALA A 75 -19.28 4.03 35.87
C ALA A 75 -18.96 5.14 36.91
N ALA A 76 -18.09 6.10 36.62
CA ALA A 76 -17.66 7.13 37.59
C ALA A 76 -18.23 8.54 37.34
N ILE A 77 -19.24 8.69 36.48
CA ILE A 77 -19.97 9.95 36.32
C ILE A 77 -21.48 9.67 36.40
N SER A 78 -21.92 9.34 37.62
CA SER A 78 -23.32 9.40 38.06
C SER A 78 -23.36 10.05 39.44
#